data_AF-A0A372UDD9-F1
#
_entry.id   AF-A0A372UDD9-F1
#
_cell.length_a   1.000
_cell.length_b   1.000
_cell.length_c   1.000
_cell.angle_alpha   90.00
_cell.angle_beta   90.00
_cell.angle_gamma   90.00
#
_symmetry.space_group_name_H-M   'P 1'
#
loop_
_entity.id
_entity.type
_entity.pdbx_description
1 polymer ?
#
loop_
_entity_poly.entity_id
_entity_poly.type
_entity_poly.pdbx_seq_one_letter_code
_entity_poly.pdbx_strand_id
1 'polypeptide(L)'
;MDHIETKILNSYTIQEAAQNMVFAARLTQQGHSIQNMDDLMALYQKSFTDKTVDRIASLPHPTVQKFTVITVAIVGASRRFLAQITRHQNEVKFMSASLQYSNYSEKAA
;
A
#
# COMPACT_ATOMS: atom_id res chain seq x y z
N MET A 1 23.58 16.30 4.79
CA MET A 1 22.77 15.18 4.25
C MET A 1 21.34 15.46 4.67
N ASP A 2 20.66 16.41 4.03
CA ASP A 2 19.57 17.10 4.74
C ASP A 2 18.18 16.88 4.12
N HIS A 3 18.07 16.11 3.03
CA HIS A 3 16.79 15.95 2.35
C HIS A 3 16.63 14.49 1.89
N ILE A 4 16.02 13.67 2.75
CA ILE A 4 15.44 12.39 2.32
C ILE A 4 14.14 12.72 1.60
N GLU A 5 14.03 12.28 0.35
CA GLU A 5 12.83 12.47 -0.47
C GLU A 5 12.08 11.16 -0.59
N THR A 6 10.75 11.22 -0.48
CA THR A 6 9.87 10.06 -0.64
C THR A 6 8.77 10.36 -1.65
N LYS A 7 8.45 9.36 -2.48
CA LYS A 7 7.36 9.48 -3.46
C LYS A 7 6.65 8.15 -3.66
N ILE A 8 5.33 8.19 -3.66
CA ILE A 8 4.51 7.05 -4.09
C ILE A 8 4.56 6.99 -5.62
N LEU A 9 5.03 5.88 -6.16
CA LEU A 9 5.16 5.69 -7.61
C LEU A 9 3.82 5.33 -8.27
N ASN A 10 2.97 4.61 -7.56
CA ASN A 10 1.68 4.11 -8.05
C ASN A 10 0.49 4.84 -7.42
N SER A 11 0.48 6.18 -7.43
CA SER A 11 -0.58 6.97 -6.78
C SER A 11 -1.99 6.70 -7.30
N TYR A 12 -2.14 6.14 -8.50
CA TYR A 12 -3.42 5.73 -9.07
C TYR A 12 -4.08 4.57 -8.30
N THR A 13 -3.30 3.74 -7.59
CA THR A 13 -3.86 2.60 -6.83
C THR A 13 -4.55 3.03 -5.54
N ILE A 14 -4.52 4.31 -5.16
CA ILE A 14 -5.19 4.80 -3.94
C ILE A 14 -6.71 4.60 -4.04
N GLN A 15 -7.28 4.88 -5.21
CA GLN A 15 -8.72 4.68 -5.43
C GLN A 15 -9.09 3.19 -5.42
N GLU A 16 -8.25 2.35 -6.04
CA GLU A 16 -8.40 0.89 -6.01
C GLU A 16 -8.27 0.36 -4.57
N ALA A 17 -7.39 0.93 -3.76
CA ALA A 17 -7.24 0.57 -2.35
C ALA A 17 -8.50 0.84 -1.54
N ALA A 18 -9.09 2.04 -1.71
CA ALA A 18 -10.34 2.39 -1.06
C ALA A 18 -11.48 1.46 -1.50
N GLN A 19 -11.57 1.17 -2.80
CA GLN A 19 -12.55 0.26 -3.38
C GLN A 19 -12.43 -1.15 -2.81
N ASN A 20 -11.22 -1.71 -2.78
CA ASN A 20 -10.95 -3.05 -2.25
C ASN A 20 -11.20 -3.13 -0.75
N MET A 21 -10.83 -2.10 0.01
CA MET A 21 -11.08 -2.02 1.45
C MET A 21 -12.57 -2.01 1.77
N VAL A 22 -13.34 -1.15 1.09
CA VAL A 22 -14.80 -1.05 1.28
C VAL A 22 -15.49 -2.33 0.84
N PHE A 23 -15.07 -2.91 -0.28
CA PHE A 23 -15.59 -4.18 -0.76
C PHE A 23 -15.33 -5.32 0.24
N ALA A 24 -14.09 -5.48 0.73
CA ALA A 24 -13.76 -6.52 1.70
C ALA A 24 -14.57 -6.39 2.99
N ALA A 25 -14.78 -5.15 3.49
CA ALA A 25 -15.64 -4.91 4.65
C ALA A 25 -17.11 -5.25 4.39
N ARG A 26 -17.62 -5.03 3.18
CA ARG A 26 -18.99 -5.40 2.81
C ARG A 26 -19.12 -6.91 2.65
N LEU A 27 -18.13 -7.55 2.04
CA LEU A 27 -18.10 -8.99 1.82
C LEU A 27 -18.19 -9.76 3.14
N THR A 28 -17.46 -9.31 4.18
CA THR A 28 -17.50 -9.95 5.50
C THR A 28 -18.87 -9.82 6.19
N GLN A 29 -19.61 -8.75 5.92
CA GLN A 29 -20.93 -8.50 6.52
C GLN A 29 -22.10 -9.06 5.71
N GLN A 30 -21.97 -9.10 4.38
CA GLN A 30 -23.05 -9.42 3.44
C GLN A 30 -22.77 -10.69 2.64
N GLY A 31 -21.75 -11.49 3.01
CA GLY A 31 -21.42 -12.72 2.30
C GLY A 31 -22.58 -13.71 2.18
N HIS A 32 -23.50 -13.72 3.15
CA HIS A 32 -24.69 -14.57 3.15
C HIS A 32 -25.73 -14.21 2.09
N SER A 33 -25.72 -12.98 1.56
CA SER A 33 -26.65 -12.53 0.51
C SER A 33 -26.11 -12.71 -0.90
N ILE A 34 -24.88 -13.20 -1.06
CA ILE A 34 -24.24 -13.42 -2.36
C ILE A 34 -24.52 -14.85 -2.81
N GLN A 35 -25.30 -15.02 -3.87
CA GLN A 35 -25.63 -16.34 -4.42
C GLN A 35 -24.92 -16.63 -5.75
N ASN A 36 -24.55 -15.58 -6.48
CA ASN A 36 -23.89 -15.69 -7.78
C ASN A 36 -22.84 -14.58 -7.99
N MET A 37 -22.19 -14.59 -9.16
CA MET A 37 -21.17 -13.60 -9.50
C MET A 37 -21.76 -12.21 -9.73
N ASP A 38 -22.98 -12.10 -10.23
CA ASP A 38 -23.63 -10.82 -10.47
C ASP A 38 -23.91 -10.08 -9.15
N ASP A 39 -24.33 -10.80 -8.11
CA ASP A 39 -24.52 -10.27 -6.75
C ASP A 39 -23.19 -9.73 -6.18
N LEU A 40 -22.10 -10.46 -6.41
CA LEU A 40 -20.76 -10.07 -5.97
C LEU A 40 -20.30 -8.81 -6.72
N MET A 41 -20.48 -8.77 -8.03
CA MET A 41 -20.11 -7.62 -8.85
C MET A 41 -20.96 -6.39 -8.51
N ALA A 42 -22.24 -6.57 -8.20
CA ALA A 42 -23.09 -5.50 -7.69
C ALA A 42 -22.59 -4.97 -6.34
N LEU A 43 -22.14 -5.85 -5.44
CA LEU A 43 -21.56 -5.46 -4.15
C LEU A 43 -20.23 -4.71 -4.31
N TYR A 44 -19.40 -5.14 -5.26
CA TYR A 44 -18.12 -4.51 -5.61
C TYR A 44 -18.36 -3.12 -6.21
N GLN A 45 -19.20 -2.99 -7.23
CA GLN A 45 -19.43 -1.72 -7.95
C GLN A 45 -20.26 -0.69 -7.15
N LYS A 46 -20.87 -1.10 -6.03
CA LYS A 46 -21.68 -0.22 -5.20
C LYS A 46 -20.85 0.98 -4.72
N SER A 47 -21.35 2.18 -5.00
CA SER A 47 -20.70 3.44 -4.60
C SER A 47 -20.51 3.56 -3.09
N PHE A 48 -19.55 4.37 -2.69
CA PHE A 48 -19.28 4.71 -1.29
C PHE A 48 -18.82 6.15 -1.17
N THR A 49 -18.77 6.64 0.05
CA THR A 49 -18.29 7.99 0.39
C THR A 49 -16.95 7.90 1.11
N ASP A 50 -16.19 8.99 1.11
CA ASP A 50 -14.90 9.07 1.82
C ASP A 50 -15.07 8.77 3.32
N LYS A 51 -16.17 9.24 3.94
CA LYS A 51 -16.53 8.93 5.33
C LYS A 51 -16.61 7.42 5.62
N THR A 52 -17.01 6.64 4.63
CA THR A 52 -17.08 5.17 4.75
C THR A 52 -15.68 4.57 4.79
N VAL A 53 -14.78 5.07 3.95
CA VAL A 53 -13.37 4.65 3.92
C VAL A 53 -12.71 5.01 5.25
N ASP A 54 -12.89 6.23 5.74
CA ASP A 54 -12.33 6.68 7.02
C ASP A 54 -12.79 5.81 8.19
N ARG A 55 -14.09 5.47 8.23
CA ARG A 55 -14.65 4.58 9.25
C ARG A 55 -14.00 3.21 9.20
N ILE A 56 -13.87 2.61 8.02
CA ILE A 56 -13.28 1.27 7.87
C ILE A 56 -11.78 1.30 8.22
N ALA A 57 -11.07 2.34 7.81
CA ALA A 57 -9.66 2.55 8.14
C ALA A 57 -9.43 2.69 9.66
N SER A 58 -10.39 3.24 10.41
CA SER A 58 -10.31 3.37 11.86
C SER A 58 -10.58 2.07 12.65
N LEU A 59 -11.14 1.05 12.00
CA LEU A 59 -11.43 -0.23 12.68
C LEU A 59 -10.13 -1.00 12.97
N PRO A 60 -10.04 -1.71 14.10
CA PRO A 60 -8.89 -2.55 14.45
C PRO A 60 -8.91 -3.87 13.66
N HIS A 61 -9.05 -3.79 12.33
CA HIS A 61 -9.17 -4.94 11.44
C HIS A 61 -8.13 -4.87 10.31
N PRO A 62 -6.86 -5.22 10.58
CA PRO A 62 -5.75 -4.97 9.67
C PRO A 62 -5.87 -5.69 8.33
N THR A 63 -6.54 -6.84 8.25
CA THR A 63 -6.68 -7.60 6.99
C THR A 63 -7.43 -6.83 5.90
N VAL A 64 -8.43 -6.01 6.27
CA VAL A 64 -9.22 -5.23 5.32
C VAL A 64 -8.39 -4.09 4.71
N GLN A 65 -7.30 -3.70 5.36
CA GLN A 65 -6.40 -2.64 4.92
C GLN A 65 -5.25 -3.14 4.04
N LYS A 66 -5.09 -4.47 3.90
CA LYS A 66 -3.92 -5.12 3.26
C LYS A 66 -4.13 -5.54 1.80
N PHE A 67 -5.28 -5.21 1.21
CA PHE A 67 -5.64 -5.66 -0.14
C PHE A 67 -5.02 -4.83 -1.27
N THR A 68 -4.08 -3.93 -1.00
CA THR A 68 -3.43 -3.13 -2.04
C THR A 68 -1.98 -2.87 -1.72
N VAL A 69 -1.16 -2.88 -2.77
CA VAL A 69 0.29 -2.67 -2.70
C VAL A 69 0.60 -1.24 -3.10
N ILE A 70 1.40 -0.57 -2.29
CA ILE A 70 1.92 0.77 -2.59
C ILE A 70 3.44 0.66 -2.77
N THR A 71 3.94 1.23 -3.85
CA THR A 71 5.38 1.30 -4.14
C THR A 71 5.89 2.68 -3.77
N VAL A 72 6.79 2.74 -2.79
CA VAL A 72 7.40 4.00 -2.33
C VAL A 72 8.85 4.05 -2.79
N ALA A 73 9.20 5.09 -3.53
CA ALA A 73 10.58 5.45 -3.83
C ALA A 73 11.15 6.33 -2.73
N ILE A 74 12.39 6.05 -2.31
CA ILE A 74 13.12 6.81 -1.30
C ILE A 74 14.49 7.18 -1.87
N VAL A 75 14.81 8.47 -1.89
CA VAL A 75 16.08 9.01 -2.42
C VAL A 75 16.77 9.85 -1.35
N GLY A 76 18.11 9.87 -1.36
CA GLY A 76 18.90 10.63 -0.37
C GLY A 76 19.04 9.96 1.00
N ALA A 77 18.45 8.78 1.19
CA ALA A 77 18.57 8.02 2.43
C ALA A 77 19.95 7.39 2.62
N SER A 78 20.44 7.40 3.86
CA SER A 78 21.71 6.76 4.21
C SER A 78 21.61 5.23 4.21
N ARG A 79 22.76 4.55 4.13
CA ARG A 79 22.80 3.08 4.29
C ARG A 79 22.35 2.62 5.68
N ARG A 80 22.53 3.44 6.71
CA ARG A 80 22.04 3.15 8.07
C ARG A 80 20.51 3.16 8.09
N PHE A 81 19.88 4.11 7.41
CA PHE A 81 18.42 4.13 7.24
C PHE A 81 17.94 2.87 6.52
N LEU A 82 18.61 2.47 5.42
CA LEU A 82 18.28 1.24 4.69
C LEU A 82 18.35 -0.01 5.59
N ALA A 83 19.40 -0.12 6.40
CA ALA A 83 19.57 -1.24 7.34
C ALA A 83 18.46 -1.30 8.41
N GLN A 84 17.91 -0.15 8.80
CA GLN A 84 16.78 -0.09 9.73
C GLN A 84 15.46 -0.50 9.05
N ILE A 85 15.12 0.08 7.89
CA ILE A 85 13.83 -0.19 7.23
C ILE A 85 13.68 -1.65 6.81
N THR A 86 14.78 -2.30 6.40
CA THR A 86 14.80 -3.70 5.97
C THR A 86 14.49 -4.70 7.09
N ARG A 87 14.42 -4.23 8.35
CA ARG A 87 13.91 -5.03 9.48
C ARG A 87 12.40 -5.21 9.45
N HIS A 88 11.66 -4.34 8.75
CA HIS A 88 10.23 -4.48 8.53
C HIS A 88 9.96 -5.48 7.40
N GLN A 89 9.99 -6.78 7.71
CA GLN A 89 9.87 -7.84 6.70
C GLN A 89 8.43 -8.27 6.40
N ASN A 90 7.50 -7.94 7.29
CA ASN A 90 6.11 -8.31 7.10
C ASN A 90 5.48 -7.42 6.03
N GLU A 91 4.95 -8.03 4.96
CA GLU A 91 4.17 -7.35 3.90
C GLU A 91 4.91 -6.24 3.14
N VAL A 92 6.23 -6.09 3.35
CA VAL A 92 7.07 -5.13 2.63
C VAL A 92 8.17 -5.86 1.88
N LYS A 93 8.41 -5.45 0.63
CA LYS A 93 9.54 -5.90 -0.18
C LYS A 93 10.42 -4.72 -0.52
N PHE A 94 11.72 -4.90 -0.40
CA PHE A 94 12.71 -3.85 -0.62
C PHE A 94 13.53 -4.15 -1.87
N MET A 95 13.81 -3.10 -2.64
CA MET A 95 14.80 -3.09 -3.70
C MET A 95 15.66 -1.85 -3.51
N SER A 96 16.98 -2.01 -3.61
CA SER A 96 17.94 -0.92 -3.42
C SER A 96 18.92 -0.85 -4.57
N ALA A 97 19.45 0.34 -4.84
CA ALA A 97 20.53 0.51 -5.82
C ALA A 97 21.75 -0.34 -5.44
N SER A 98 22.26 -1.11 -6.40
CA SER A 98 23.37 -2.04 -6.18
C SER A 98 24.69 -1.30 -5.99
N LEU A 99 25.56 -1.83 -5.12
CA LEU A 99 26.96 -1.38 -5.04
C LEU A 99 27.81 -1.87 -6.19
N GLN A 100 27.49 -3.05 -6.73
CA GLN A 100 28.31 -3.72 -7.73
C GLN A 100 28.10 -3.13 -9.13
N TYR A 101 26.89 -2.63 -9.38
CA TYR A 101 26.48 -2.10 -10.68
C TYR A 101 26.35 -0.57 -10.70
N SER A 102 26.68 0.12 -9.61
CA SER A 102 26.58 1.59 -9.55
C SER A 102 27.87 2.19 -9.04
N ASN A 103 28.40 3.15 -9.79
CA ASN A 103 29.61 3.86 -9.42
C ASN A 103 29.28 5.03 -8.49
N TYR A 104 29.68 4.92 -7.23
CA TYR A 104 29.52 5.98 -6.22
C TYR A 104 30.80 6.78 -5.97
N SER A 105 31.91 6.46 -6.65
CA SER A 105 33.22 7.07 -6.40
C SER A 105 33.27 8.57 -6.71
N GLU A 106 32.46 9.05 -7.66
CA GLU A 106 32.41 10.48 -8.05
C GLU A 106 31.46 11.33 -7.18
N LYS A 107 30.68 10.71 -6.30
CA LYS A 107 29.70 11.40 -5.42
C LYS A 107 29.94 11.13 -3.93
N ALA A 108 31.11 10.62 -3.58
CA ALA A 108 31.54 10.46 -2.20
C ALA A 108 31.95 11.84 -1.64
N ALA A 109 30.97 12.57 -1.10
CA ALA A 109 31.18 13.68 -0.18
C ALA A 109 30.54 13.34 1.16
#